data_AF-A0A969V6U9-F1
#
_entry.id   AF-A0A969V6U9-F1
#
_cell.length_a   1.000
_cell.length_b   1.000
_cell.length_c   1.000
_cell.angle_alpha   90.00
_cell.angle_beta   90.00
_cell.angle_gamma   90.00
#
_symmetry.space_group_name_H-M   'P 1'
#
loop_
_entity.id
_entity.type
_entity.pdbx_description
1 polymer ?
#
loop_
_entity_poly.entity_id
_entity_poly.type
_entity_poly.pdbx_seq_one_letter_code
_entity_poly.pdbx_strand_id
1 'polypeptide(L)'
;MKDKGLRIIFLFDGLEDIFAEAPSSPQQQTALRALINVPKRLSEIRQSNLGLIVLLRRDFLRYAITQNIAQFESLYRSYDLSWDVDSFLKLVYWVCSQANVIDAVEAALDDLSREEFVAKLEKLWGEKLGGVNEAYTASWVFAALTDFKGRLQARDIVRLLYHAADITVDRPKEIQFEKWSTNRLLPPQSIRRALEPCSEKKVKEAQEEYPEFRKWVDKLESEYTPDQKHIPFTVEDLDLDQVTIRMLEDMGVIYEDRAKDDVARYYMPEIFRTGLKFALEKGARPRVLVLKRKALGIGVL
;
A
#
# COMPACT_ATOMS: atom_id res chain seq x y z
N MET A 1 20.73 33.67 -18.47
CA MET A 1 19.43 33.27 -17.87
C MET A 1 18.75 34.43 -17.16
N LYS A 2 19.42 35.13 -16.22
CA LYS A 2 18.90 36.36 -15.60
C LYS A 2 18.57 37.46 -16.62
N ASP A 3 19.47 37.72 -17.57
CA ASP A 3 19.28 38.77 -18.59
C ASP A 3 18.16 38.48 -19.60
N LYS A 4 17.64 37.24 -19.63
CA LYS A 4 16.50 36.84 -20.46
C LYS A 4 15.21 36.62 -19.66
N GLY A 5 15.22 36.84 -18.34
CA GLY A 5 14.06 36.60 -17.47
C GLY A 5 13.62 35.12 -17.36
N LEU A 6 14.43 34.18 -17.83
CA LEU A 6 14.06 32.76 -17.90
C LEU A 6 14.19 32.10 -16.52
N ARG A 7 13.17 31.31 -16.16
CA ARG A 7 13.15 30.41 -14.99
C ARG A 7 13.07 28.97 -15.47
N ILE A 8 13.90 28.09 -14.90
CA ILE A 8 13.97 26.68 -15.27
C ILE A 8 13.72 25.85 -14.02
N ILE A 9 12.85 24.84 -14.13
CA ILE A 9 12.65 23.84 -13.08
C ILE A 9 13.09 22.49 -13.63
N PHE A 10 14.03 21.85 -12.94
CA PHE A 10 14.40 20.47 -13.23
C PHE A 10 13.51 19.53 -12.43
N LEU A 11 12.96 18.51 -13.10
CA LEU A 11 12.20 17.44 -12.48
C LEU A 11 12.99 16.14 -12.65
N PHE A 12 13.30 15.48 -11.54
CA PHE A 12 13.88 14.14 -11.52
C PHE A 12 12.86 13.18 -10.94
N ASP A 13 12.63 12.08 -11.64
CA ASP A 13 11.73 10.98 -11.27
C ASP A 13 12.35 9.66 -11.74
N GLY A 14 11.85 8.52 -11.24
CA GLY A 14 12.38 7.19 -11.58
C GLY A 14 13.84 7.01 -11.16
N LEU A 15 14.23 7.59 -10.02
CA LEU A 15 15.61 7.52 -9.53
C LEU A 15 16.04 6.09 -9.21
N GLU A 16 15.09 5.20 -8.91
CA GLU A 16 15.31 3.78 -8.71
C GLU A 16 15.89 3.06 -9.93
N ASP A 17 15.53 3.48 -11.14
CA ASP A 17 16.05 2.89 -12.37
C ASP A 17 17.48 3.38 -12.66
N ILE A 18 17.75 4.65 -12.33
CA ILE A 18 19.07 5.26 -12.49
C ILE A 18 20.04 4.72 -11.44
N PHE A 19 19.56 4.54 -10.20
CA PHE A 19 20.33 4.05 -9.06
C PHE A 19 19.95 2.61 -8.68
N ALA A 20 19.82 1.74 -9.67
CA ALA A 20 19.40 0.34 -9.48
C ALA A 20 20.32 -0.47 -8.56
N GLU A 21 21.60 -0.10 -8.45
CA GLU A 21 22.59 -0.75 -7.58
C GLU A 21 22.78 -0.02 -6.25
N ALA A 22 21.95 0.98 -5.91
CA ALA A 22 21.99 1.67 -4.63
C ALA A 22 22.04 0.73 -3.39
N PRO A 23 21.43 -0.48 -3.39
CA PRO A 23 21.58 -1.39 -2.26
C PRO A 23 23.03 -1.86 -2.01
N SER A 24 23.84 -2.00 -3.06
CA SER A 24 25.18 -2.61 -3.00
C SER A 24 26.33 -1.69 -3.44
N SER A 25 26.02 -0.51 -3.99
CA SER A 25 27.00 0.41 -4.59
C SER A 25 27.15 1.70 -3.76
N PRO A 26 28.26 1.86 -3.01
CA PRO A 26 28.56 3.09 -2.26
C PRO A 26 28.61 4.34 -3.15
N GLN A 27 29.00 4.19 -4.41
CA GLN A 27 29.07 5.26 -5.39
C GLN A 27 27.67 5.79 -5.73
N GLN A 28 26.72 4.87 -6.01
CA GLN A 28 25.32 5.26 -6.27
C GLN A 28 24.65 5.84 -5.03
N GLN A 29 24.91 5.28 -3.84
CA GLN A 29 24.43 5.84 -2.57
C GLN A 29 24.91 7.28 -2.37
N THR A 30 26.19 7.54 -2.66
CA THR A 30 26.78 8.88 -2.57
C THR A 30 26.16 9.85 -3.57
N ALA A 31 25.95 9.41 -4.81
CA ALA A 31 25.33 10.21 -5.86
C ALA A 31 23.86 10.55 -5.52
N LEU A 32 23.08 9.56 -5.08
CA LEU A 32 21.71 9.75 -4.63
C LEU A 32 21.65 10.73 -3.45
N ARG A 33 22.53 10.54 -2.45
CA ARG A 33 22.66 11.44 -1.31
C ARG A 33 23.00 12.87 -1.74
N ALA A 34 23.89 13.04 -2.72
CA ALA A 34 24.23 14.35 -3.24
C ALA A 34 23.01 15.03 -3.88
N LEU A 35 22.29 14.29 -4.74
CA LEU A 35 21.11 14.79 -5.45
C LEU A 35 19.99 15.26 -4.50
N ILE A 36 19.64 14.47 -3.49
CA ILE A 36 18.56 14.83 -2.54
C ILE A 36 18.92 16.04 -1.65
N ASN A 37 20.19 16.41 -1.57
CA ASN A 37 20.64 17.60 -0.82
C ASN A 37 20.73 18.86 -1.70
N VAL A 38 20.59 18.74 -3.02
CA VAL A 38 20.63 19.89 -3.94
C VAL A 38 19.50 20.91 -3.67
N PRO A 39 18.23 20.53 -3.41
CA PRO A 39 17.17 21.50 -3.13
C PRO A 39 17.52 22.45 -1.98
N LYS A 40 18.12 21.92 -0.91
CA LYS A 40 18.61 22.72 0.22
C LYS A 40 19.66 23.73 -0.23
N ARG A 41 20.63 23.31 -1.03
CA ARG A 41 21.68 24.21 -1.57
C ARG A 41 21.12 25.27 -2.50
N LEU A 42 20.16 24.92 -3.35
CA LEU A 42 19.50 25.88 -4.25
C LEU A 42 18.72 26.94 -3.46
N SER A 43 18.11 26.56 -2.33
CA SER A 43 17.37 27.49 -1.46
C SER A 43 18.28 28.56 -0.81
N GLU A 44 19.58 28.28 -0.66
CA GLU A 44 20.56 29.23 -0.11
C GLU A 44 20.92 30.34 -1.13
N ILE A 45 20.61 30.13 -2.42
CA ILE A 45 20.96 31.07 -3.51
C ILE A 45 19.86 32.12 -3.67
N ARG A 46 20.18 33.39 -3.38
CA ARG A 46 19.25 34.50 -3.60
C ARG A 46 18.94 34.69 -5.09
N GLN A 47 17.66 34.86 -5.42
CA GLN A 47 17.16 35.06 -6.78
C GLN A 47 17.63 33.95 -7.74
N SER A 48 17.49 32.70 -7.28
CA SER A 48 17.66 31.55 -8.14
C SER A 48 16.62 31.58 -9.26
N ASN A 49 17.09 31.57 -10.51
CA ASN A 49 16.23 31.28 -11.68
C ASN A 49 16.12 29.77 -11.92
N LEU A 50 16.64 28.94 -11.00
CA LEU A 50 16.67 27.49 -11.07
C LEU A 50 15.86 26.88 -9.92
N GLY A 51 14.91 26.02 -10.26
CA GLY A 51 14.19 25.16 -9.35
C GLY A 51 14.55 23.70 -9.57
N LEU A 52 14.32 22.88 -8.56
CA LEU A 52 14.54 21.44 -8.61
C LEU A 52 13.42 20.74 -7.84
N ILE A 53 12.80 19.75 -8.48
CA ILE A 53 11.87 18.81 -7.87
C ILE A 53 12.50 17.42 -8.04
N VAL A 54 12.62 16.69 -6.93
CA VAL A 54 13.13 15.32 -6.91
C VAL A 54 12.03 14.44 -6.35
N LEU A 55 11.50 13.56 -7.18
CA LEU A 55 10.61 12.49 -6.78
C LEU A 55 11.47 11.26 -6.46
N LEU A 56 11.32 10.73 -5.26
CA LEU A 56 12.07 9.59 -4.76
C LEU A 56 11.13 8.68 -4.00
N ARG A 57 11.18 7.38 -4.32
CA ARG A 57 10.48 6.36 -3.55
C ARG A 57 10.96 6.36 -2.10
N ARG A 58 10.03 6.25 -1.15
CA ARG A 58 10.36 6.32 0.28
C ARG A 58 11.36 5.24 0.72
N ASP A 59 11.24 4.02 0.20
CA ASP A 59 12.15 2.92 0.53
C ASP A 59 13.58 3.14 0.00
N PHE A 60 13.77 3.99 -1.02
CA PHE A 60 15.10 4.37 -1.49
C PHE A 60 15.80 5.40 -0.59
N LEU A 61 15.07 6.11 0.28
CA LEU A 61 15.67 7.09 1.19
C LEU A 61 16.74 6.49 2.10
N ARG A 62 16.59 5.22 2.50
CA ARG A 62 17.56 4.53 3.37
C ARG A 62 18.95 4.38 2.73
N TYR A 63 19.02 4.33 1.40
CA TYR A 63 20.27 4.25 0.66
C TYR A 63 20.98 5.61 0.59
N ALA A 64 20.22 6.71 0.70
CA ALA A 64 20.74 8.06 0.68
C ALA A 64 21.06 8.61 2.08
N ILE A 65 20.25 8.24 3.07
CA ILE A 65 20.29 8.75 4.44
C ILE A 65 20.35 7.55 5.39
N THR A 66 21.52 7.30 5.97
CA THR A 66 21.73 6.19 6.90
C THR A 66 21.46 6.56 8.36
N GLN A 67 21.32 7.85 8.67
CA GLN A 67 21.07 8.38 10.01
C GLN A 67 20.02 9.49 9.95
N ASN A 68 19.15 9.57 10.96
CA ASN A 68 18.12 10.62 11.09
C ASN A 68 17.10 10.67 9.93
N ILE A 69 16.74 9.53 9.33
CA ILE A 69 15.72 9.45 8.27
C ILE A 69 14.42 10.13 8.70
N ALA A 70 13.94 9.89 9.92
CA ALA A 70 12.71 10.48 10.43
C ALA A 70 12.74 12.03 10.44
N GLN A 71 13.91 12.64 10.66
CA GLN A 71 14.04 14.10 10.59
C GLN A 71 13.90 14.59 9.14
N PHE A 72 14.48 13.86 8.18
CA PHE A 72 14.34 14.18 6.77
C PHE A 72 12.90 14.00 6.29
N GLU A 73 12.25 12.89 6.64
CA GLU A 73 10.84 12.65 6.30
C GLU A 73 9.93 13.74 6.89
N SER A 74 10.18 14.16 8.13
CA SER A 74 9.44 15.25 8.76
C SER A 74 9.57 16.58 8.00
N LEU A 75 10.79 16.90 7.52
CA LEU A 75 11.06 18.12 6.76
C LEU A 75 10.25 18.18 5.43
N TYR A 76 10.05 17.03 4.78
CA TYR A 76 9.37 16.94 3.49
C TYR A 76 7.94 16.39 3.58
N ARG A 77 7.39 16.23 4.78
CA ARG A 77 6.07 15.60 5.01
C ARG A 77 4.93 16.25 4.22
N SER A 78 4.97 17.56 4.01
CA SER A 78 3.93 18.27 3.24
C SER A 78 3.95 17.95 1.74
N TYR A 79 5.01 17.32 1.25
CA TYR A 79 5.20 16.94 -0.15
C TYR A 79 5.11 15.43 -0.36
N ASP A 80 4.75 14.68 0.68
CA ASP A 80 4.61 13.23 0.64
C ASP A 80 3.42 12.84 -0.24
N LEU A 81 3.69 12.14 -1.33
CA LEU A 81 2.67 11.63 -2.22
C LEU A 81 2.22 10.25 -1.71
N SER A 82 1.15 10.25 -0.91
CA SER A 82 0.60 9.05 -0.30
C SER A 82 -0.88 8.87 -0.64
N TRP A 83 -1.31 7.61 -0.71
CA TRP A 83 -2.72 7.26 -0.89
C TRP A 83 -3.39 7.18 0.48
N ASP A 84 -4.18 8.19 0.80
CA ASP A 84 -5.04 8.23 1.97
C ASP A 84 -6.46 7.75 1.66
N VAL A 85 -7.36 7.86 2.64
CA VAL A 85 -8.77 7.47 2.52
C VAL A 85 -9.47 8.25 1.42
N ASP A 86 -9.23 9.56 1.34
CA ASP A 86 -9.91 10.44 0.39
C ASP A 86 -9.47 10.12 -1.04
N SER A 87 -8.17 9.97 -1.25
CA SER A 87 -7.60 9.57 -2.53
C SER A 87 -8.06 8.16 -2.94
N PHE A 88 -8.20 7.24 -1.98
CA PHE A 88 -8.79 5.92 -2.20
C PHE A 88 -10.23 6.01 -2.72
N LEU A 89 -11.11 6.73 -2.02
CA LEU A 89 -12.52 6.89 -2.41
C LEU A 89 -12.64 7.58 -3.78
N LYS A 90 -11.87 8.65 -3.99
CA LYS A 90 -11.80 9.37 -5.27
C LYS A 90 -11.38 8.45 -6.41
N LEU A 91 -10.36 7.61 -6.20
CA LEU A 91 -9.92 6.67 -7.24
C LEU A 91 -11.00 5.63 -7.57
N VAL A 92 -11.65 5.06 -6.55
CA VAL A 92 -12.73 4.08 -6.79
C VAL A 92 -13.89 4.74 -7.55
N TYR A 93 -14.28 5.95 -7.17
CA TYR A 93 -15.33 6.69 -7.84
C TYR A 93 -14.95 7.09 -9.27
N TRP A 94 -13.71 7.51 -9.50
CA TRP A 94 -13.18 7.79 -10.84
C TRP A 94 -13.17 6.53 -11.72
N VAL A 95 -12.75 5.37 -11.21
CA VAL A 95 -12.85 4.10 -11.95
C VAL A 95 -14.30 3.80 -12.33
N CYS A 96 -15.25 4.07 -11.43
CA CYS A 96 -16.67 3.92 -11.73
C CYS A 96 -17.16 4.88 -12.81
N SER A 97 -16.66 6.13 -12.85
CA SER A 97 -17.03 7.07 -13.92
C SER A 97 -16.46 6.65 -15.27
N GLN A 98 -15.21 6.15 -15.30
CA GLN A 98 -14.61 5.61 -16.52
C GLN A 98 -15.36 4.37 -17.03
N ALA A 99 -15.87 3.54 -16.12
CA ALA A 99 -16.68 2.37 -16.45
C ALA A 99 -18.16 2.69 -16.74
N ASN A 100 -18.58 3.95 -16.60
CA ASN A 100 -19.96 4.41 -16.76
C ASN A 100 -20.97 3.62 -15.90
N VAL A 101 -20.64 3.42 -14.62
CA VAL A 101 -21.49 2.72 -13.64
C VAL A 101 -21.86 3.63 -12.48
N ILE A 102 -22.88 3.22 -11.71
CA ILE A 102 -23.36 3.87 -10.47
C ILE A 102 -23.73 5.36 -10.58
N ASP A 103 -23.88 5.88 -11.80
CA ASP A 103 -24.05 7.31 -12.10
C ASP A 103 -22.87 8.19 -11.64
N ALA A 104 -21.65 7.64 -11.65
CA ALA A 104 -20.44 8.38 -11.29
C ALA A 104 -20.05 9.39 -12.37
N VAL A 105 -19.72 10.61 -11.96
CA VAL A 105 -19.34 11.73 -12.84
C VAL A 105 -17.98 12.28 -12.44
N GLU A 106 -17.01 12.22 -13.34
CA GLU A 106 -15.62 12.65 -13.10
C GLU A 106 -15.52 14.11 -12.66
N ALA A 107 -16.33 15.00 -13.25
CA ALA A 107 -16.35 16.42 -12.90
C ALA A 107 -16.73 16.71 -11.43
N ALA A 108 -17.33 15.75 -10.72
CA ALA A 108 -17.71 15.89 -9.31
C ALA A 108 -16.60 15.48 -8.33
N LEU A 109 -15.44 14.99 -8.80
CA LEU A 109 -14.38 14.46 -7.92
C LEU A 109 -13.81 15.46 -6.92
N ASP A 110 -13.82 16.75 -7.26
CA ASP A 110 -13.27 17.81 -6.42
C ASP A 110 -14.31 18.47 -5.51
N ASP A 111 -15.60 18.25 -5.78
CA ASP A 111 -16.70 18.89 -5.07
C ASP A 111 -17.31 18.00 -3.96
N LEU A 112 -17.19 16.68 -4.09
CA LEU A 112 -17.83 15.75 -3.17
C LEU A 112 -17.06 15.59 -1.85
N SER A 113 -17.81 15.53 -0.76
CA SER A 113 -17.29 15.17 0.56
C SER A 113 -17.00 13.67 0.69
N ARG A 114 -16.23 13.29 1.71
CA ARG A 114 -15.96 11.87 2.04
C ARG A 114 -17.25 11.08 2.24
N GLU A 115 -18.19 11.63 3.00
CA GLU A 115 -19.48 11.00 3.29
C GLU A 115 -20.30 10.82 2.01
N GLU A 116 -20.26 11.80 1.10
CA GLU A 116 -20.94 11.71 -0.20
C GLU A 116 -20.30 10.65 -1.10
N PHE A 117 -18.96 10.52 -1.11
CA PHE A 117 -18.28 9.44 -1.80
C PHE A 117 -18.69 8.07 -1.25
N VAL A 118 -18.68 7.91 0.07
CA VAL A 118 -19.08 6.65 0.73
C VAL A 118 -20.51 6.29 0.33
N ALA A 119 -21.45 7.23 0.45
CA ALA A 119 -22.86 7.02 0.11
C ALA A 119 -23.05 6.66 -1.38
N LYS A 120 -22.36 7.36 -2.29
CA LYS A 120 -22.44 7.05 -3.73
C LYS A 120 -21.87 5.68 -4.06
N LEU A 121 -20.76 5.30 -3.42
CA LEU A 121 -20.11 4.00 -3.61
C LEU A 121 -20.91 2.83 -3.00
N GLU A 122 -21.96 3.08 -2.21
CA GLU A 122 -22.88 2.01 -1.80
C GLU A 122 -23.58 1.36 -3.00
N LYS A 123 -23.83 2.10 -4.09
CA LYS A 123 -24.34 1.48 -5.34
C LYS A 123 -23.33 0.51 -5.96
N LEU A 124 -22.04 0.67 -5.69
CA LEU A 124 -21.00 -0.24 -6.17
C LEU A 124 -21.00 -1.51 -5.33
N TRP A 125 -20.85 -1.39 -4.00
CA TRP A 125 -20.53 -2.53 -3.13
C TRP A 125 -21.40 -2.67 -1.87
N GLY A 126 -22.39 -1.77 -1.71
CA GLY A 126 -23.27 -1.61 -0.57
C GLY A 126 -22.61 -1.04 0.69
N GLU A 127 -23.43 -0.49 1.58
CA GLU A 127 -23.00 0.06 2.88
C GLU A 127 -22.17 -0.94 3.69
N LYS A 128 -22.68 -2.18 3.84
CA LYS A 128 -22.04 -3.27 4.59
C LYS A 128 -21.70 -4.46 3.73
N LEU A 129 -20.64 -5.17 4.12
CA LEU A 129 -20.10 -6.35 3.43
C LEU A 129 -20.95 -7.61 3.69
N GLY A 130 -22.27 -7.50 3.61
CA GLY A 130 -23.22 -8.58 3.88
C GLY A 130 -24.41 -8.09 4.69
N GLY A 131 -24.66 -8.74 5.83
CA GLY A 131 -25.76 -8.38 6.72
C GLY A 131 -25.46 -7.15 7.59
N VAL A 132 -26.44 -6.74 8.39
CA VAL A 132 -26.36 -5.58 9.29
C VAL A 132 -25.25 -5.65 10.35
N ASN A 133 -24.77 -6.85 10.70
CA ASN A 133 -23.69 -7.04 11.67
C ASN A 133 -22.29 -7.11 11.03
N GLU A 134 -22.20 -7.01 9.71
CA GLU A 134 -20.92 -7.01 9.00
C GLU A 134 -20.28 -5.61 9.00
N ALA A 135 -18.98 -5.58 8.69
CA ALA A 135 -18.24 -4.34 8.56
C ALA A 135 -18.77 -3.47 7.41
N TYR A 136 -18.61 -2.15 7.54
CA TYR A 136 -18.80 -1.22 6.43
C TYR A 136 -17.85 -1.56 5.28
N THR A 137 -18.38 -1.61 4.06
CA THR A 137 -17.66 -2.16 2.92
C THR A 137 -16.45 -1.31 2.56
N ALA A 138 -16.61 0.02 2.48
CA ALA A 138 -15.52 0.95 2.18
C ALA A 138 -14.38 0.83 3.22
N SER A 139 -14.72 0.85 4.51
CA SER A 139 -13.74 0.71 5.60
C SER A 139 -13.03 -0.64 5.56
N TRP A 140 -13.76 -1.72 5.24
CA TRP A 140 -13.18 -3.05 5.13
C TRP A 140 -12.22 -3.16 3.95
N VAL A 141 -12.61 -2.66 2.77
CA VAL A 141 -11.78 -2.69 1.55
C VAL A 141 -10.51 -1.90 1.76
N PHE A 142 -10.62 -0.66 2.25
CA PHE A 142 -9.46 0.17 2.57
C PHE A 142 -8.52 -0.56 3.56
N ALA A 143 -9.07 -1.10 4.66
CA ALA A 143 -8.27 -1.82 5.65
C ALA A 143 -7.71 -3.18 5.17
N ALA A 144 -8.25 -3.75 4.09
CA ALA A 144 -7.75 -4.99 3.51
C ALA A 144 -6.56 -4.75 2.58
N LEU A 145 -6.56 -3.63 1.85
CA LEU A 145 -5.51 -3.25 0.91
C LEU A 145 -4.34 -2.51 1.57
N THR A 146 -4.56 -1.87 2.72
CA THR A 146 -3.56 -1.08 3.44
C THR A 146 -2.69 -1.93 4.36
N ASP A 147 -1.39 -1.63 4.43
CA ASP A 147 -0.45 -2.27 5.36
C ASP A 147 -0.58 -1.74 6.80
N PHE A 148 0.17 -2.32 7.75
CA PHE A 148 0.15 -1.86 9.16
C PHE A 148 0.91 -0.55 9.42
N LYS A 149 1.43 0.11 8.36
CA LYS A 149 1.99 1.46 8.40
C LYS A 149 1.06 2.48 7.74
N GLY A 150 -0.16 2.08 7.33
CA GLY A 150 -1.13 2.96 6.70
C GLY A 150 -0.87 3.21 5.21
N ARG A 151 0.00 2.42 4.56
CA ARG A 151 0.37 2.61 3.16
C ARG A 151 -0.52 1.78 2.23
N LEU A 152 -0.99 2.44 1.18
CA LEU A 152 -1.85 1.89 0.13
C LEU A 152 -1.25 2.18 -1.24
N GLN A 153 -1.50 1.30 -2.22
CA GLN A 153 -1.09 1.50 -3.61
C GLN A 153 -2.32 1.53 -4.52
N ALA A 154 -2.40 2.52 -5.42
CA ALA A 154 -3.49 2.62 -6.39
C ALA A 154 -3.69 1.37 -7.23
N ARG A 155 -2.58 0.72 -7.61
CA ARG A 155 -2.61 -0.52 -8.39
C ARG A 155 -3.41 -1.61 -7.69
N ASP A 156 -3.29 -1.74 -6.37
CA ASP A 156 -4.04 -2.73 -5.58
C ASP A 156 -5.54 -2.43 -5.54
N ILE A 157 -5.91 -1.14 -5.51
CA ILE A 157 -7.32 -0.69 -5.57
C ILE A 157 -7.96 -1.12 -6.89
N VAL A 158 -7.34 -0.73 -8.01
CA VAL A 158 -7.83 -1.04 -9.36
C VAL A 158 -7.89 -2.56 -9.57
N ARG A 159 -6.88 -3.29 -9.11
CA ARG A 159 -6.82 -4.75 -9.22
C ARG A 159 -7.93 -5.43 -8.42
N LEU A 160 -8.25 -4.93 -7.22
CA LEU A 160 -9.36 -5.46 -6.43
C LEU A 160 -10.69 -5.29 -7.15
N LEU A 161 -10.94 -4.09 -7.70
CA LEU A 161 -12.16 -3.80 -8.46
C LEU A 161 -12.27 -4.71 -9.69
N TYR A 162 -11.16 -4.87 -10.42
CA TYR A 162 -11.08 -5.77 -11.56
C TYR A 162 -11.47 -7.21 -11.19
N HIS A 163 -10.80 -7.82 -10.20
CA HIS A 163 -11.09 -9.21 -9.82
C HIS A 163 -12.48 -9.37 -9.19
N ALA A 164 -12.96 -8.38 -8.43
CA ALA A 164 -14.30 -8.42 -7.88
C ALA A 164 -15.36 -8.38 -8.99
N ALA A 165 -15.17 -7.56 -10.03
CA ALA A 165 -16.05 -7.52 -11.19
C ALA A 165 -15.98 -8.83 -11.99
N ASP A 166 -14.79 -9.32 -12.29
CA ASP A 166 -14.52 -10.56 -13.02
C ASP A 166 -15.19 -11.77 -12.35
N ILE A 167 -15.00 -11.94 -11.03
CA ILE A 167 -15.66 -12.99 -10.25
C ILE A 167 -17.19 -12.85 -10.27
N THR A 168 -17.69 -11.62 -10.26
CA THR A 168 -19.14 -11.37 -10.29
C THR A 168 -19.75 -11.81 -11.62
N VAL A 169 -19.07 -11.55 -12.74
CA VAL A 169 -19.51 -11.92 -14.09
C VAL A 169 -19.36 -13.42 -14.34
N ASP A 170 -18.22 -13.99 -13.97
CA ASP A 170 -17.89 -15.38 -14.30
C ASP A 170 -18.54 -16.40 -13.36
N ARG A 171 -18.76 -16.03 -12.10
CA ARG A 171 -19.23 -16.95 -11.04
C ARG A 171 -20.45 -16.42 -10.27
N PRO A 172 -21.50 -15.90 -10.95
CA PRO A 172 -22.61 -15.20 -10.30
C PRO A 172 -23.38 -16.07 -9.29
N LYS A 173 -23.48 -17.38 -9.55
CA LYS A 173 -24.15 -18.33 -8.64
C LYS A 173 -23.38 -18.56 -7.34
N GLU A 174 -22.06 -18.70 -7.42
CA GLU A 174 -21.20 -18.96 -6.24
C GLU A 174 -21.18 -17.78 -5.25
N ILE A 175 -21.40 -16.57 -5.77
CA ILE A 175 -21.38 -15.32 -5.01
C ILE A 175 -22.79 -14.77 -4.72
N GLN A 176 -23.83 -15.55 -5.00
CA GLN A 176 -25.24 -15.21 -4.77
C GLN A 176 -25.65 -13.89 -5.44
N PHE A 177 -25.18 -13.63 -6.67
CA PHE A 177 -25.38 -12.34 -7.34
C PHE A 177 -26.85 -11.96 -7.47
N GLU A 178 -27.73 -12.91 -7.77
CA GLU A 178 -29.18 -12.67 -7.89
C GLU A 178 -29.75 -11.93 -6.68
N LYS A 179 -29.31 -12.30 -5.47
CA LYS A 179 -29.72 -11.66 -4.20
C LYS A 179 -29.23 -10.21 -4.07
N TRP A 180 -28.05 -9.91 -4.59
CA TRP A 180 -27.36 -8.63 -4.37
C TRP A 180 -27.53 -7.65 -5.52
N SER A 181 -27.80 -8.15 -6.72
CA SER A 181 -27.89 -7.39 -7.97
C SER A 181 -28.91 -6.24 -7.94
N THR A 182 -29.88 -6.28 -7.04
CA THR A 182 -30.89 -5.22 -6.88
C THR A 182 -30.37 -3.97 -6.18
N ASN A 183 -29.24 -4.04 -5.45
CA ASN A 183 -28.74 -2.92 -4.66
C ASN A 183 -27.24 -2.62 -4.82
N ARG A 184 -26.47 -3.51 -5.45
CA ARG A 184 -25.03 -3.30 -5.67
C ARG A 184 -24.53 -4.08 -6.88
N LEU A 185 -23.46 -3.57 -7.48
CA LEU A 185 -22.76 -4.22 -8.60
C LEU A 185 -21.82 -5.33 -8.14
N LEU A 186 -21.15 -5.13 -6.99
CA LEU A 186 -20.15 -6.03 -6.43
C LEU A 186 -20.68 -6.67 -5.15
N PRO A 187 -21.00 -7.98 -5.18
CA PRO A 187 -21.45 -8.70 -4.00
C PRO A 187 -20.36 -8.88 -2.95
N PRO A 188 -20.74 -9.07 -1.67
CA PRO A 188 -19.77 -9.25 -0.60
C PRO A 188 -18.79 -10.41 -0.80
N GLN A 189 -19.21 -11.47 -1.49
CA GLN A 189 -18.35 -12.64 -1.73
C GLN A 189 -17.33 -12.38 -2.85
N SER A 190 -17.68 -11.61 -3.89
CA SER A 190 -16.71 -11.29 -4.94
C SER A 190 -15.62 -10.36 -4.40
N ILE A 191 -15.98 -9.37 -3.57
CA ILE A 191 -15.02 -8.47 -2.90
C ILE A 191 -14.06 -9.26 -2.00
N ARG A 192 -14.57 -10.19 -1.18
CA ARG A 192 -13.73 -11.02 -0.29
C ARG A 192 -12.77 -11.91 -1.09
N ARG A 193 -13.28 -12.58 -2.14
CA ARG A 193 -12.50 -13.50 -2.98
C ARG A 193 -11.48 -12.77 -3.85
N ALA A 194 -11.72 -11.50 -4.19
CA ALA A 194 -10.79 -10.69 -4.98
C ALA A 194 -9.47 -10.37 -4.24
N LEU A 195 -9.44 -10.48 -2.90
CA LEU A 195 -8.21 -10.22 -2.14
C LEU A 195 -7.09 -11.21 -2.44
N GLU A 196 -7.42 -12.48 -2.66
CA GLU A 196 -6.43 -13.54 -2.92
C GLU A 196 -5.61 -13.26 -4.18
N PRO A 197 -6.21 -13.11 -5.39
CA PRO A 197 -5.44 -12.78 -6.59
C PRO A 197 -4.77 -11.39 -6.50
N CYS A 198 -5.34 -10.45 -5.72
CA CYS A 198 -4.69 -9.17 -5.48
C CYS A 198 -3.39 -9.32 -4.70
N SER A 199 -3.42 -10.12 -3.64
CA SER A 199 -2.28 -10.38 -2.77
C SER A 199 -1.20 -11.17 -3.51
N GLU A 200 -1.58 -12.21 -4.27
CA GLU A 200 -0.64 -12.96 -5.11
C GLU A 200 0.08 -12.07 -6.13
N LYS A 201 -0.68 -11.21 -6.83
CA LYS A 201 -0.09 -10.32 -7.83
C LYS A 201 0.81 -9.25 -7.20
N LYS A 202 0.45 -8.74 -6.01
CA LYS A 202 1.30 -7.81 -5.25
C LYS A 202 2.61 -8.46 -4.83
N VAL A 203 2.57 -9.69 -4.32
CA VAL A 203 3.77 -10.45 -3.94
C VAL A 203 4.65 -10.65 -5.16
N LYS A 204 4.09 -11.07 -6.29
CA LYS A 204 4.82 -11.24 -7.55
C LYS A 204 5.51 -9.95 -8.00
N GLU A 205 4.78 -8.83 -8.02
CA GLU A 205 5.35 -7.52 -8.37
C GLU A 205 6.47 -7.11 -7.40
N ALA A 206 6.30 -7.36 -6.09
CA ALA A 206 7.35 -7.12 -5.12
C ALA A 206 8.60 -8.00 -5.37
N GLN A 207 8.44 -9.25 -5.81
CA GLN A 207 9.58 -10.10 -6.20
C GLN A 207 10.28 -9.59 -7.48
N GLU A 208 9.53 -8.97 -8.39
CA GLU A 208 10.07 -8.34 -9.60
C GLU A 208 10.81 -7.03 -9.28
N GLU A 209 10.26 -6.21 -8.37
CA GLU A 209 10.83 -4.92 -7.95
C GLU A 209 12.00 -5.06 -6.97
N TYR A 210 12.05 -6.13 -6.16
CA TYR A 210 13.02 -6.29 -5.05
C TYR A 210 13.71 -7.66 -5.08
N PRO A 211 14.96 -7.76 -5.60
CA PRO A 211 15.69 -9.02 -5.67
C PRO A 211 15.90 -9.73 -4.31
N GLU A 212 16.16 -8.97 -3.24
CA GLU A 212 16.31 -9.55 -1.90
C GLU A 212 14.99 -10.11 -1.35
N PHE A 213 13.87 -9.46 -1.66
CA PHE A 213 12.54 -9.99 -1.31
C PHE A 213 12.26 -11.27 -2.07
N ARG A 214 12.62 -11.33 -3.37
CA ARG A 214 12.51 -12.55 -4.16
C ARG A 214 13.29 -13.70 -3.55
N LYS A 215 14.57 -13.48 -3.19
CA LYS A 215 15.38 -14.51 -2.52
C LYS A 215 14.72 -15.01 -1.24
N TRP A 216 14.14 -14.12 -0.45
CA TRP A 216 13.41 -14.49 0.75
C TRP A 216 12.15 -15.32 0.45
N VAL A 217 11.34 -14.94 -0.54
CA VAL A 217 10.18 -15.73 -0.96
C VAL A 217 10.60 -17.10 -1.48
N ASP A 218 11.67 -17.16 -2.28
CA ASP A 218 12.20 -18.42 -2.81
C ASP A 218 12.66 -19.35 -1.65
N LYS A 219 13.39 -18.83 -0.65
CA LYS A 219 13.74 -19.56 0.60
C LYS A 219 12.50 -20.04 1.33
N LEU A 220 11.51 -19.16 1.48
CA LEU A 220 10.25 -19.46 2.16
C LEU A 220 9.49 -20.60 1.46
N GLU A 221 9.47 -20.64 0.12
CA GLU A 221 8.82 -21.70 -0.65
C GLU A 221 9.59 -23.03 -0.65
N SER A 222 10.92 -22.99 -0.62
CA SER A 222 11.75 -24.21 -0.64
C SER A 222 11.91 -24.86 0.73
N GLU A 223 11.94 -24.08 1.81
CA GLU A 223 12.32 -24.58 3.15
C GLU A 223 11.14 -24.77 4.11
N TYR A 224 10.00 -24.13 3.86
CA TYR A 224 8.87 -24.11 4.80
C TYR A 224 7.59 -24.71 4.22
N THR A 225 7.00 -25.62 4.99
CA THR A 225 5.69 -26.21 4.70
C THR A 225 4.54 -25.25 5.06
N PRO A 226 3.32 -25.47 4.52
CA PRO A 226 2.17 -24.64 4.85
C PRO A 226 1.87 -24.53 6.36
N ASP A 227 2.09 -25.59 7.14
CA ASP A 227 1.83 -25.60 8.58
C ASP A 227 2.80 -24.70 9.36
N GLN A 228 4.01 -24.49 8.83
CA GLN A 228 5.02 -23.60 9.41
C GLN A 228 4.78 -22.13 9.05
N LYS A 229 3.94 -21.85 8.05
CA LYS A 229 3.63 -20.47 7.60
C LYS A 229 2.38 -19.97 8.31
N HIS A 230 2.55 -19.46 9.51
CA HIS A 230 1.45 -18.88 10.28
C HIS A 230 1.83 -17.53 10.89
N ILE A 231 0.81 -16.71 11.18
CA ILE A 231 0.98 -15.48 11.96
C ILE A 231 0.23 -15.58 13.30
N PRO A 232 0.79 -15.02 14.39
CA PRO A 232 2.13 -14.44 14.45
C PRO A 232 3.25 -15.49 14.39
N PHE A 233 4.47 -15.08 14.05
CA PHE A 233 5.69 -15.90 14.14
C PHE A 233 6.83 -15.13 14.83
N THR A 234 7.86 -15.82 15.29
CA THR A 234 9.11 -15.22 15.81
C THR A 234 10.25 -15.34 14.79
N VAL A 235 11.38 -14.69 15.08
CA VAL A 235 12.57 -14.73 14.21
C VAL A 235 13.06 -16.18 13.99
N GLU A 236 12.97 -16.99 15.04
CA GLU A 236 13.42 -18.38 15.06
C GLU A 236 12.53 -19.31 14.25
N ASP A 237 11.22 -19.02 14.16
CA ASP A 237 10.27 -19.86 13.41
C ASP A 237 10.59 -19.93 11.92
N LEU A 238 11.20 -18.86 11.37
CA LEU A 238 11.52 -18.70 9.95
C LEU A 238 13.00 -18.42 9.67
N ASP A 239 13.89 -18.58 10.66
CA ASP A 239 15.33 -18.35 10.56
C ASP A 239 15.66 -17.03 9.83
N LEU A 240 15.07 -15.93 10.33
CA LEU A 240 15.21 -14.61 9.72
C LEU A 240 16.42 -13.87 10.28
N ASP A 241 17.31 -13.41 9.40
CA ASP A 241 18.36 -12.48 9.81
C ASP A 241 17.82 -11.03 9.97
N GLN A 242 18.59 -10.20 10.65
CA GLN A 242 18.23 -8.80 10.91
C GLN A 242 18.13 -7.94 9.64
N VAL A 243 18.81 -8.33 8.56
CA VAL A 243 18.75 -7.59 7.28
C VAL A 243 17.41 -7.84 6.61
N THR A 244 16.97 -9.09 6.60
CA THR A 244 15.70 -9.57 6.08
C THR A 244 14.54 -8.96 6.87
N ILE A 245 14.60 -8.96 8.20
CA ILE A 245 13.58 -8.33 9.05
C ILE A 245 13.39 -6.86 8.68
N ARG A 246 14.48 -6.08 8.63
CA ARG A 246 14.40 -4.65 8.28
C ARG A 246 13.83 -4.43 6.90
N MET A 247 14.25 -5.23 5.91
CA MET A 247 13.70 -5.16 4.56
C MET A 247 12.19 -5.42 4.55
N LEU A 248 11.72 -6.47 5.20
CA LEU A 248 10.31 -6.84 5.24
C LEU A 248 9.46 -5.80 5.99
N GLU A 249 9.98 -5.24 7.08
CA GLU A 249 9.34 -4.14 7.80
C GLU A 249 9.25 -2.88 6.93
N ASP A 250 10.34 -2.51 6.25
CA ASP A 250 10.37 -1.36 5.35
C ASP A 250 9.35 -1.53 4.22
N MET A 251 9.24 -2.72 3.64
CA MET A 251 8.24 -3.03 2.61
C MET A 251 6.81 -3.12 3.17
N GLY A 252 6.64 -3.22 4.49
CA GLY A 252 5.33 -3.36 5.14
C GLY A 252 4.76 -4.77 5.09
N VAL A 253 5.62 -5.76 4.79
CA VAL A 253 5.27 -7.17 4.76
C VAL A 253 5.11 -7.70 6.18
N ILE A 254 5.94 -7.27 7.13
CA ILE A 254 5.85 -7.69 8.52
C ILE A 254 5.78 -6.49 9.47
N TYR A 255 5.26 -6.72 10.67
CA TYR A 255 5.21 -5.73 11.74
C TYR A 255 5.45 -6.40 13.09
N GLU A 256 6.44 -5.88 13.83
CA GLU A 256 6.77 -6.34 15.18
C GLU A 256 5.73 -5.88 16.21
N ASP A 257 5.31 -6.79 17.07
CA ASP A 257 4.43 -6.54 18.20
C ASP A 257 4.87 -7.30 19.45
N ARG A 258 5.07 -6.56 20.56
CA ARG A 258 5.55 -7.09 21.87
C ARG A 258 4.50 -7.06 22.98
N ALA A 259 3.26 -6.71 22.68
CA ALA A 259 2.31 -6.25 23.71
C ALA A 259 1.79 -7.33 24.67
N LYS A 260 2.05 -8.62 24.42
CA LYS A 260 1.47 -9.71 25.21
C LYS A 260 2.41 -10.21 26.32
N ASP A 261 3.71 -10.28 26.04
CA ASP A 261 4.70 -10.95 26.89
C ASP A 261 6.15 -10.46 26.64
N ASP A 262 6.32 -9.28 26.05
CA ASP A 262 7.62 -8.67 25.69
C ASP A 262 8.47 -9.48 24.67
N VAL A 263 7.93 -10.60 24.18
CA VAL A 263 8.50 -11.37 23.07
C VAL A 263 8.10 -10.71 21.75
N ALA A 264 9.10 -10.41 20.92
CA ALA A 264 8.89 -9.89 19.57
C ALA A 264 8.17 -10.93 18.71
N ARG A 265 6.94 -10.60 18.30
CA ARG A 265 6.15 -11.41 17.36
C ARG A 265 5.83 -10.60 16.13
N TYR A 266 5.92 -11.22 14.96
CA TYR A 266 5.68 -10.58 13.69
C TYR A 266 4.30 -10.94 13.14
N TYR A 267 3.59 -9.93 12.68
CA TYR A 267 2.29 -10.04 12.01
C TYR A 267 2.40 -9.54 10.57
N MET A 268 1.51 -10.03 9.71
CA MET A 268 1.47 -9.68 8.28
C MET A 268 0.11 -9.08 7.92
N PRO A 269 0.06 -7.98 7.15
CA PRO A 269 -1.21 -7.44 6.65
C PRO A 269 -1.80 -8.38 5.59
N GLU A 270 -3.12 -8.34 5.47
CA GLU A 270 -3.89 -9.25 4.61
C GLU A 270 -3.40 -9.22 3.14
N ILE A 271 -3.05 -8.03 2.65
CA ILE A 271 -2.59 -7.81 1.28
C ILE A 271 -1.27 -8.51 0.93
N PHE A 272 -0.48 -8.93 1.93
CA PHE A 272 0.72 -9.78 1.73
C PHE A 272 0.49 -11.21 2.22
N ARG A 273 -0.25 -11.38 3.32
CA ARG A 273 -0.45 -12.66 4.01
C ARG A 273 -0.98 -13.76 3.10
N THR A 274 -2.01 -13.44 2.32
CA THR A 274 -2.69 -14.43 1.49
C THR A 274 -1.80 -14.89 0.33
N GLY A 275 -1.15 -13.96 -0.36
CA GLY A 275 -0.23 -14.25 -1.46
C GLY A 275 1.04 -14.98 -1.02
N LEU A 276 1.51 -14.75 0.22
CA LEU A 276 2.61 -15.50 0.84
C LEU A 276 2.15 -16.81 1.51
N LYS A 277 0.85 -17.12 1.44
CA LYS A 277 0.23 -18.36 1.95
C LYS A 277 0.42 -18.58 3.45
N PHE A 278 0.43 -17.50 4.23
CA PHE A 278 0.47 -17.58 5.69
C PHE A 278 -0.93 -17.79 6.27
N ALA A 279 -1.10 -18.79 7.14
CA ALA A 279 -2.31 -19.00 7.91
C ALA A 279 -2.41 -18.06 9.12
N LEU A 280 -3.63 -17.87 9.64
CA LEU A 280 -3.87 -17.19 10.91
C LEU A 280 -3.92 -18.24 12.03
N GLU A 281 -3.05 -18.10 13.04
CA GLU A 281 -3.18 -18.92 14.23
C GLU A 281 -4.47 -18.62 15.01
N LYS A 282 -4.94 -19.60 15.78
CA LYS A 282 -6.10 -19.44 16.64
C LYS A 282 -5.84 -18.34 17.67
N GLY A 283 -6.61 -17.25 17.59
CA GLY A 283 -6.48 -16.10 18.48
C GLY A 283 -5.59 -14.96 17.95
N ALA A 284 -5.00 -15.09 16.76
CA ALA A 284 -4.22 -14.02 16.12
C ALA A 284 -5.11 -12.87 15.60
N ARG A 285 -6.32 -13.19 15.13
CA ARG A 285 -7.23 -12.23 14.47
C ARG A 285 -7.55 -10.98 15.31
N PRO A 286 -7.87 -11.05 16.61
CA PRO A 286 -8.07 -9.86 17.43
C PRO A 286 -6.85 -8.91 17.40
N ARG A 287 -5.63 -9.46 17.42
CA ARG A 287 -4.42 -8.64 17.40
C ARG A 287 -4.18 -7.99 16.04
N VAL A 288 -4.39 -8.72 14.94
CA VAL A 288 -4.40 -8.16 13.57
C VAL A 288 -5.36 -6.97 13.48
N LEU A 289 -6.56 -7.08 14.04
CA LEU A 289 -7.53 -5.97 14.04
C LEU A 289 -7.04 -4.76 14.86
N VAL A 290 -6.37 -4.99 15.98
CA VAL A 290 -5.76 -3.91 16.80
C VAL A 290 -4.66 -3.20 16.00
N LEU A 291 -3.76 -3.96 15.36
CA LEU A 291 -2.69 -3.40 14.52
C LEU A 291 -3.26 -2.58 13.35
N LYS A 292 -4.29 -3.10 12.67
CA LYS A 292 -5.01 -2.35 11.63
C LYS A 292 -5.59 -1.04 12.15
N ARG A 293 -6.29 -1.06 13.29
CA ARG A 293 -6.88 0.17 13.87
C ARG A 293 -5.81 1.19 14.27
N LYS A 294 -4.66 0.74 14.77
CA LYS A 294 -3.52 1.61 15.09
C LYS A 294 -2.95 2.28 13.84
N ALA A 295 -2.83 1.52 12.75
CA ALA A 295 -2.28 2.00 11.47
C ALA A 295 -3.18 3.03 10.79
N LEU A 296 -4.49 2.77 10.78
CA LEU A 296 -5.45 3.61 10.07
C LEU A 296 -5.93 4.79 10.93
N GLY A 297 -6.01 4.62 12.25
CA GLY A 297 -6.71 5.52 13.16
C GLY A 297 -8.11 5.00 13.53
N ILE A 298 -8.69 5.50 14.61
CA ILE A 298 -10.06 5.13 15.02
C ILE A 298 -11.04 5.90 14.14
N GLY A 299 -12.01 5.23 13.51
CA GLY A 299 -13.11 5.87 12.76
C GLY A 299 -12.73 6.38 11.37
N VAL A 300 -11.80 5.70 10.70
CA VAL A 300 -11.24 6.07 9.37
C VAL A 300 -12.31 6.24 8.29
N LEU A 301 -13.40 5.49 8.39
CA LEU A 301 -14.58 5.50 7.54
C LEU A 301 -15.78 5.00 8.36
#